data_AF-A0A957ENT7-F1
#
_entry.id   AF-A0A957ENT7-F1
#
_cell.length_a   1.000
_cell.length_b   1.000
_cell.length_c   1.000
_cell.angle_alpha   90.00
_cell.angle_beta   90.00
_cell.angle_gamma   90.00
#
_symmetry.space_group_name_H-M   'P 1'
#
loop_
_entity.id
_entity.type
_entity.pdbx_description
1 polymer ?
#
loop_
_entity_poly.entity_id
_entity_poly.type
_entity_poly.pdbx_seq_one_letter_code
_entity_poly.pdbx_strand_id
1 'polypeptide(L)'
;RPTVTPTPTITPIPSPSRYASYIPTLLPSSELGPSKLGLHVIRNNDFWINEFVRQGQPSVIKALDDFGYVAEIKAISPRTIVVGRFNYPVQDYAGSPEEAARKFVADQLDQYLANPAVDYWEGWNEPDPNLDNMPWYTRFEQERVRQLAQYGLRAAIGGFATGVPEMDEFVLFVPAVETALEHRGILTLHEYGAPDMTFLYGSPLPGYPPYANRGALTFRYRWY
;
A
#
# COMPACT_ATOMS: atom_id res chain seq x y z
N ARG A 1 -33.86 35.92 45.79
CA ARG A 1 -32.89 36.62 44.91
C ARG A 1 -32.09 35.54 44.18
N PRO A 2 -32.23 35.34 42.86
CA PRO A 2 -31.43 34.34 42.15
C PRO A 2 -30.00 34.84 41.98
N THR A 3 -29.04 33.96 42.21
CA THR A 3 -27.61 34.20 42.01
C THR A 3 -27.28 34.03 40.53
N VAL A 4 -26.64 35.05 39.94
CA VAL A 4 -26.23 35.04 38.53
C VAL A 4 -24.94 34.22 38.40
N THR A 5 -24.99 33.11 37.66
CA THR A 5 -23.80 32.30 37.34
C THR A 5 -22.93 33.06 36.33
N PRO A 6 -21.62 33.20 36.54
CA PRO A 6 -20.75 33.88 35.59
C PRO A 6 -20.61 33.07 34.29
N THR A 7 -20.72 33.75 33.16
CA THR A 7 -20.53 33.18 31.83
C THR A 7 -19.05 32.83 31.62
N PRO A 8 -18.70 31.62 31.13
CA PRO A 8 -17.32 31.26 30.87
C PRO A 8 -16.71 32.14 29.78
N THR A 9 -15.49 32.62 30.01
CA THR A 9 -14.72 33.37 29.02
C THR A 9 -14.15 32.40 28.00
N ILE A 10 -14.46 32.60 26.72
CA ILE A 10 -13.95 31.79 25.61
C ILE A 10 -12.46 32.15 25.41
N THR A 11 -11.56 31.22 25.72
CA THR A 11 -10.13 31.36 25.37
C THR A 11 -10.00 31.33 23.85
N PRO A 12 -9.34 32.32 23.21
CA PRO A 12 -9.14 32.31 21.77
C PRO A 12 -8.33 31.07 21.37
N ILE A 13 -8.90 30.27 20.46
CA ILE A 13 -8.20 29.13 19.88
C ILE A 13 -7.12 29.69 18.95
N PRO A 14 -5.84 29.35 19.14
CA PRO A 14 -4.79 29.78 18.21
C PRO A 14 -5.13 29.30 16.80
N SER A 15 -5.10 30.21 15.83
CA SER A 15 -5.30 29.83 14.44
C SER A 15 -4.19 28.87 14.02
N PRO A 16 -4.50 27.69 13.47
CA PRO A 16 -3.48 26.75 13.02
C PRO A 16 -2.63 27.43 11.95
N SER A 17 -1.32 27.52 12.17
CA SER A 17 -0.38 27.96 11.14
C SER A 17 -0.41 26.93 10.02
N ARG A 18 -0.70 27.35 8.78
CA ARG A 18 -0.55 26.45 7.62
C ARG A 18 0.88 25.94 7.59
N TYR A 19 1.04 24.62 7.53
CA TYR A 19 2.33 24.04 7.21
C TYR A 19 2.76 24.54 5.82
N ALA A 20 3.88 25.26 5.77
CA ALA A 20 4.50 25.64 4.51
C ALA A 20 5.47 24.51 4.14
N SER A 21 5.08 23.68 3.18
CA SER A 21 5.96 22.63 2.66
C SER A 21 7.21 23.26 2.06
N TYR A 22 8.38 22.92 2.59
CA TYR A 22 9.65 23.23 1.95
C TYR A 22 9.88 22.21 0.84
N ILE A 23 9.55 22.58 -0.40
CA ILE A 23 9.94 21.80 -1.58
C ILE A 23 11.36 22.25 -1.95
N PRO A 24 12.39 21.39 -1.77
CA PRO A 24 13.75 21.76 -2.14
C PRO A 24 13.81 22.04 -3.64
N THR A 25 14.36 23.18 -4.04
CA THR A 25 14.66 23.48 -5.45
C THR A 25 15.98 22.83 -5.86
N LEU A 26 16.11 21.53 -5.62
CA LEU A 26 17.27 20.76 -6.07
C LEU A 26 17.10 20.47 -7.56
N LEU A 27 18.11 20.79 -8.36
CA LEU A 27 18.16 20.35 -9.75
C LEU A 27 18.21 18.81 -9.79
N PRO A 28 17.58 18.16 -10.78
CA PRO A 28 17.71 16.72 -10.95
C PRO A 28 19.19 16.33 -11.01
N SER A 29 19.62 15.44 -10.11
CA SER A 29 20.98 14.92 -10.06
C SER A 29 20.96 13.42 -10.36
N SER A 30 21.93 12.95 -11.14
CA SER A 30 22.14 11.51 -11.36
C SER A 30 22.85 10.82 -10.18
N GLU A 31 23.37 11.57 -9.20
CA GLU A 31 24.11 11.03 -8.05
C GLU A 31 23.26 10.11 -7.17
N LEU A 32 21.94 10.35 -7.11
CA LEU A 32 21.00 9.52 -6.35
C LEU A 32 20.52 8.28 -7.12
N GLY A 33 20.97 8.11 -8.36
CA GLY A 33 20.49 7.09 -9.28
C GLY A 33 19.11 7.41 -9.87
N PRO A 34 18.48 6.45 -10.57
CA PRO A 34 17.15 6.65 -11.14
C PRO A 34 16.12 6.93 -10.05
N SER A 35 15.15 7.78 -10.38
CA SER A 35 14.04 8.10 -9.48
C SER A 35 13.32 6.84 -9.02
N LYS A 36 13.02 6.78 -7.72
CA LYS A 36 12.15 5.75 -7.14
C LYS A 36 10.67 6.15 -7.18
N LEU A 37 10.36 7.29 -7.79
CA LEU A 37 8.98 7.78 -7.93
C LEU A 37 8.23 6.95 -8.96
N GLY A 38 7.04 6.51 -8.57
CA GLY A 38 6.05 5.86 -9.43
C GLY A 38 4.70 6.55 -9.33
N LEU A 39 3.72 6.04 -10.08
CA LEU A 39 2.34 6.53 -10.01
C LEU A 39 1.42 5.47 -9.39
N HIS A 40 0.50 5.93 -8.55
CA HIS A 40 -0.71 5.18 -8.20
C HIS A 40 -1.90 5.84 -8.92
N VAL A 41 -2.43 5.16 -9.93
CA VAL A 41 -3.49 5.66 -10.80
C VAL A 41 -4.81 5.01 -10.38
N ILE A 42 -5.64 5.81 -9.70
CA ILE A 42 -6.99 5.42 -9.25
C ILE A 42 -8.00 5.55 -10.38
N ARG A 43 -7.80 6.53 -11.27
CA ARG A 43 -8.59 6.75 -12.47
C ARG A 43 -7.64 7.19 -13.58
N ASN A 44 -7.65 6.47 -14.69
CA ASN A 44 -6.87 6.88 -15.85
C ASN A 44 -7.70 7.84 -16.71
N ASN A 45 -7.60 9.13 -16.40
CA ASN A 45 -8.41 10.16 -17.04
C ASN A 45 -7.59 11.34 -17.58
N ASP A 46 -6.25 11.20 -17.62
CA ASP A 46 -5.37 12.31 -17.99
C ASP A 46 -4.20 11.84 -18.86
N PHE A 47 -3.99 12.57 -19.97
CA PHE A 47 -2.85 12.40 -20.88
C PHE A 47 -1.50 12.47 -20.16
N TRP A 48 -1.40 13.25 -19.08
CA TRP A 48 -0.14 13.42 -18.34
C TRP A 48 0.36 12.15 -17.67
N ILE A 49 -0.49 11.13 -17.47
CA ILE A 49 -0.06 9.81 -16.98
C ILE A 49 0.92 9.18 -17.98
N ASN A 50 0.54 9.11 -19.26
CA ASN A 50 1.39 8.52 -20.30
C ASN A 50 2.64 9.37 -20.56
N GLU A 51 2.53 10.70 -20.47
CA GLU A 51 3.68 11.59 -20.63
C GLU A 51 4.69 11.42 -19.49
N PHE A 52 4.23 11.27 -18.24
CA PHE A 52 5.10 10.91 -17.12
C PHE A 52 5.82 9.59 -17.37
N VAL A 53 5.11 8.57 -17.87
CA VAL A 53 5.73 7.26 -18.20
C VAL A 53 6.77 7.40 -19.31
N ARG A 54 6.47 8.18 -20.36
CA ARG A 54 7.39 8.43 -21.47
C ARG A 54 8.68 9.08 -21.03
N GLN A 55 8.59 10.13 -20.21
CA GLN A 55 9.74 10.91 -19.77
C GLN A 55 10.48 10.24 -18.60
N GLY A 56 9.73 9.71 -17.64
CA GLY A 56 10.26 9.23 -16.36
C GLY A 56 10.61 7.74 -16.33
N GLN A 57 9.99 6.91 -17.18
CA GLN A 57 10.18 5.45 -17.21
C GLN A 57 10.17 4.83 -15.79
N PRO A 58 9.08 5.03 -15.01
CA PRO A 58 9.07 4.72 -13.59
C PRO A 58 9.30 3.22 -13.35
N SER A 59 9.96 2.90 -12.24
CA SER A 59 10.20 1.49 -11.90
C SER A 59 8.90 0.73 -11.58
N VAL A 60 7.92 1.41 -10.97
CA VAL A 60 6.66 0.80 -10.56
C VAL A 60 5.49 1.74 -10.86
N ILE A 61 4.37 1.17 -11.30
CA ILE A 61 3.06 1.83 -11.35
C ILE A 61 2.04 0.92 -10.68
N LYS A 62 1.14 1.52 -9.90
CA LYS A 62 -0.04 0.85 -9.35
C LYS A 62 -1.29 1.31 -10.10
N ALA A 63 -2.05 0.36 -10.66
CA ALA A 63 -3.28 0.61 -11.39
C ALA A 63 -4.48 0.04 -10.63
N LEU A 64 -5.53 0.84 -10.46
CA LEU A 64 -6.76 0.44 -9.77
C LEU A 64 -7.94 0.47 -10.74
N ASP A 65 -8.68 -0.63 -10.80
CA ASP A 65 -9.93 -0.87 -11.57
C ASP A 65 -9.84 -0.73 -13.11
N ASP A 66 -9.20 0.34 -13.60
CA ASP A 66 -8.96 0.58 -15.02
C ASP A 66 -7.55 0.14 -15.41
N PHE A 67 -7.47 -0.75 -16.40
CA PHE A 67 -6.25 -1.34 -16.92
C PHE A 67 -6.03 -1.08 -18.42
N GLY A 68 -6.94 -0.34 -19.07
CA GLY A 68 -6.95 -0.19 -20.53
C GLY A 68 -5.70 0.46 -21.12
N TYR A 69 -4.95 1.20 -20.30
CA TYR A 69 -3.72 1.89 -20.66
C TYR A 69 -2.43 1.13 -20.30
N VAL A 70 -2.55 0.03 -19.54
CA VAL A 70 -1.37 -0.71 -19.05
C VAL A 70 -0.55 -1.30 -20.19
N ALA A 71 -1.19 -1.78 -21.25
CA ALA A 71 -0.48 -2.29 -22.43
C ALA A 71 0.36 -1.19 -23.11
N GLU A 72 -0.14 0.04 -23.18
CA GLU A 72 0.60 1.18 -23.73
C GLU A 72 1.79 1.55 -22.82
N ILE A 73 1.59 1.54 -21.50
CA ILE A 73 2.68 1.73 -20.53
C ILE A 73 3.80 0.71 -20.77
N LYS A 74 3.47 -0.57 -20.93
CA LYS A 74 4.49 -1.62 -21.16
C LYS A 74 5.17 -1.46 -22.53
N ALA A 75 4.49 -0.91 -23.53
CA ALA A 75 5.12 -0.59 -24.81
C ALA A 75 6.12 0.57 -24.69
N ILE A 76 5.81 1.59 -23.89
CA ILE A 76 6.63 2.79 -23.67
C ILE A 76 7.79 2.50 -22.70
N SER A 77 7.51 1.78 -21.61
CA SER A 77 8.42 1.50 -20.51
C SER A 77 8.36 0.00 -20.14
N PRO A 78 8.98 -0.88 -20.95
CA PRO A 78 8.82 -2.33 -20.81
C PRO A 78 9.35 -2.90 -19.49
N ARG A 79 10.21 -2.16 -18.79
CA ARG A 79 10.74 -2.53 -17.48
C ARG A 79 9.91 -2.04 -16.30
N THR A 80 8.88 -1.20 -16.53
CA THR A 80 7.98 -0.79 -15.46
C THR A 80 7.22 -2.01 -14.95
N ILE A 81 7.29 -2.23 -13.64
CA ILE A 81 6.48 -3.21 -12.93
C ILE A 81 5.10 -2.60 -12.71
N VAL A 82 4.06 -3.30 -13.12
CA VAL A 82 2.67 -2.89 -12.92
C VAL A 82 2.03 -3.77 -11.86
N VAL A 83 1.60 -3.14 -10.76
CA VAL A 83 0.80 -3.77 -9.71
C VAL A 83 -0.66 -3.39 -9.95
N GLY A 84 -1.50 -4.36 -10.26
CA GLY A 84 -2.93 -4.17 -10.45
C GLY A 84 -3.73 -4.51 -9.22
N ARG A 85 -4.86 -3.83 -9.04
CA ARG A 85 -5.86 -4.15 -8.03
C ARG A 85 -7.26 -3.81 -8.52
N PHE A 86 -8.25 -4.63 -8.17
CA PHE A 86 -9.66 -4.21 -8.23
C PHE A 86 -10.16 -3.83 -6.84
N ASN A 87 -11.07 -2.87 -6.79
CA ASN A 87 -11.86 -2.64 -5.59
C ASN A 87 -12.72 -3.88 -5.31
N TYR A 88 -12.55 -4.43 -4.11
CA TYR A 88 -13.33 -5.58 -3.65
C TYR A 88 -14.18 -5.16 -2.45
N PRO A 89 -15.52 -5.31 -2.50
CA PRO A 89 -16.43 -4.65 -1.57
C PRO A 89 -16.47 -5.29 -0.18
N VAL A 90 -15.91 -6.48 0.00
CA VAL A 90 -16.00 -7.25 1.25
C VAL A 90 -14.60 -7.56 1.76
N GLN A 91 -14.31 -7.12 2.99
CA GLN A 91 -13.14 -7.52 3.76
C GLN A 91 -13.63 -7.98 5.12
N ASP A 92 -13.78 -9.29 5.28
CA ASP A 92 -14.20 -9.91 6.53
C ASP A 92 -13.32 -11.11 6.85
N TYR A 93 -13.11 -11.36 8.13
CA TYR A 93 -12.25 -12.43 8.63
C TYR A 93 -13.08 -13.64 9.09
N ALA A 94 -14.24 -13.89 8.48
CA ALA A 94 -15.15 -14.95 8.89
C ALA A 94 -15.00 -16.21 8.03
N GLY A 95 -15.46 -17.35 8.56
CA GLY A 95 -15.46 -18.62 7.83
C GLY A 95 -14.07 -19.16 7.50
N SER A 96 -13.97 -19.97 6.45
CA SER A 96 -12.68 -20.54 5.99
C SER A 96 -11.88 -19.51 5.18
N PRO A 97 -10.64 -19.17 5.59
CA PRO A 97 -9.77 -18.29 4.81
C PRO A 97 -9.51 -18.82 3.41
N GLU A 98 -9.35 -20.13 3.25
CA GLU A 98 -9.07 -20.73 1.95
C GLU A 98 -10.29 -20.70 1.01
N GLU A 99 -11.50 -20.91 1.54
CA GLU A 99 -12.72 -20.75 0.73
C GLU A 99 -12.91 -19.29 0.32
N ALA A 100 -12.69 -18.34 1.23
CA ALA A 100 -12.73 -16.91 0.93
C ALA A 100 -11.69 -16.52 -0.13
N ALA A 101 -10.46 -17.02 -0.04
CA ALA A 101 -9.40 -16.75 -1.02
C ALA A 101 -9.72 -17.33 -2.41
N ARG A 102 -10.22 -18.57 -2.47
CA ARG A 102 -10.67 -19.17 -3.74
C ARG A 102 -11.78 -18.36 -4.37
N LYS A 103 -12.77 -17.96 -3.58
CA LYS A 103 -13.86 -17.10 -4.06
C LYS A 103 -13.34 -15.75 -4.55
N PHE A 104 -12.46 -15.10 -3.78
CA PHE A 104 -11.85 -13.82 -4.15
C PHE A 104 -11.16 -13.90 -5.51
N VAL A 105 -10.35 -14.94 -5.76
CA VAL A 105 -9.68 -15.12 -7.06
C VAL A 105 -10.70 -15.45 -8.15
N ALA A 106 -11.63 -16.36 -7.91
CA ALA A 106 -12.64 -16.75 -8.89
C ALA A 106 -13.51 -15.57 -9.36
N ASP A 107 -13.91 -14.69 -8.44
CA ASP A 107 -14.71 -13.50 -8.75
C ASP A 107 -14.01 -12.51 -9.70
N GLN A 108 -12.67 -12.55 -9.76
CA GLN A 108 -11.84 -11.58 -10.50
C GLN A 108 -11.03 -12.22 -11.64
N LEU A 109 -11.07 -13.55 -11.76
CA LEU A 109 -10.16 -14.31 -12.64
C LEU A 109 -10.25 -13.88 -14.10
N ASP A 110 -11.46 -13.73 -14.64
CA ASP A 110 -11.66 -13.30 -16.02
C ASP A 110 -11.00 -11.94 -16.29
N GLN A 111 -11.08 -11.02 -15.32
CA GLN A 111 -10.47 -9.71 -15.43
C GLN A 111 -8.96 -9.77 -15.31
N TYR A 112 -8.41 -10.64 -14.45
CA TYR A 112 -6.96 -10.85 -14.39
C TYR A 112 -6.41 -11.39 -15.71
N LEU A 113 -7.09 -12.37 -16.31
CA LEU A 113 -6.68 -12.99 -17.57
C LEU A 113 -6.83 -12.02 -18.77
N ALA A 114 -7.81 -11.12 -18.72
CA ALA A 114 -7.98 -10.07 -19.73
C ALA A 114 -6.89 -8.99 -19.69
N ASN A 115 -6.09 -8.92 -18.61
CA ASN A 115 -5.08 -7.88 -18.39
C ASN A 115 -3.67 -8.46 -18.23
N PRO A 116 -3.11 -9.14 -19.25
CA PRO A 116 -1.83 -9.85 -19.15
C PRO A 116 -0.61 -8.93 -19.02
N ALA A 117 -0.78 -7.63 -19.21
CA ALA A 117 0.28 -6.63 -19.05
C ALA A 117 0.53 -6.23 -17.58
N VAL A 118 -0.33 -6.67 -16.66
CA VAL A 118 -0.15 -6.52 -15.20
C VAL A 118 0.82 -7.58 -14.69
N ASP A 119 1.87 -7.17 -13.99
CA ASP A 119 2.91 -8.07 -13.51
C ASP A 119 2.52 -8.76 -12.18
N TYR A 120 1.79 -8.05 -11.31
CA TYR A 120 1.38 -8.53 -9.99
C TYR A 120 -0.03 -8.07 -9.61
N TRP A 121 -0.81 -8.93 -8.96
CA TRP A 121 -2.17 -8.64 -8.49
C TRP A 121 -2.23 -8.52 -6.96
N GLU A 122 -2.60 -7.33 -6.50
CA GLU A 122 -2.84 -7.04 -5.08
C GLU A 122 -4.17 -7.63 -4.60
N GLY A 123 -4.25 -7.96 -3.31
CA GLY A 123 -5.47 -8.38 -2.64
C GLY A 123 -6.28 -7.19 -2.10
N TRP A 124 -6.67 -7.29 -0.83
CA TRP A 124 -7.42 -6.24 -0.12
C TRP A 124 -6.64 -4.92 0.00
N ASN A 125 -7.36 -3.81 -0.01
CA ASN A 125 -6.81 -2.48 0.24
C ASN A 125 -6.73 -2.24 1.75
N GLU A 126 -5.52 -1.96 2.25
CA GLU A 126 -5.29 -1.50 3.62
C GLU A 126 -5.95 -2.38 4.69
N PRO A 127 -5.80 -3.73 4.65
CA PRO A 127 -6.28 -4.54 5.76
C PRO A 127 -5.52 -4.18 7.04
N ASP A 128 -6.25 -4.18 8.15
CA ASP A 128 -5.72 -4.19 9.52
C ASP A 128 -6.33 -5.39 10.25
N PRO A 129 -5.72 -6.58 10.13
CA PRO A 129 -6.28 -7.80 10.72
C PRO A 129 -6.21 -7.84 12.24
N ASN A 130 -5.33 -7.05 12.87
CA ASN A 130 -4.86 -7.19 14.25
C ASN A 130 -4.35 -8.61 14.60
N LEU A 131 -3.88 -8.79 15.84
CA LEU A 131 -3.39 -10.09 16.35
C LEU A 131 -4.38 -11.25 16.18
N ASP A 132 -5.68 -11.03 16.37
CA ASP A 132 -6.68 -12.09 16.38
C ASP A 132 -6.97 -12.61 14.97
N ASN A 133 -7.02 -11.72 13.96
CA ASN A 133 -7.33 -12.13 12.58
C ASN A 133 -6.09 -12.31 11.70
N MET A 134 -4.89 -11.94 12.14
CA MET A 134 -3.68 -12.14 11.34
C MET A 134 -3.48 -13.61 10.91
N PRO A 135 -3.67 -14.65 11.78
CA PRO A 135 -3.57 -16.04 11.34
C PRO A 135 -4.58 -16.40 10.24
N TRP A 136 -5.78 -15.82 10.29
CA TRP A 136 -6.78 -15.99 9.24
C TRP A 136 -6.28 -15.33 7.94
N TYR A 137 -5.83 -14.09 8.01
CA TYR A 137 -5.36 -13.32 6.85
C TYR A 137 -4.12 -13.94 6.19
N THR A 138 -3.20 -14.48 6.98
CA THR A 138 -2.05 -15.26 6.50
C THR A 138 -2.51 -16.43 5.64
N ARG A 139 -3.46 -17.25 6.13
CA ARG A 139 -3.97 -18.41 5.39
C ARG A 139 -4.73 -18.01 4.13
N PHE A 140 -5.49 -16.91 4.19
CA PHE A 140 -6.15 -16.32 3.03
C PHE A 140 -5.12 -15.93 1.95
N GLU A 141 -4.08 -15.19 2.29
CA GLU A 141 -3.06 -14.77 1.32
C GLU A 141 -2.27 -15.97 0.77
N GLN A 142 -1.92 -16.96 1.60
CA GLN A 142 -1.27 -18.19 1.14
C GLN A 142 -2.11 -18.92 0.08
N GLU A 143 -3.41 -19.09 0.32
CA GLU A 143 -4.29 -19.72 -0.66
C GLU A 143 -4.47 -18.83 -1.90
N ARG A 144 -4.64 -17.51 -1.74
CA ARG A 144 -4.78 -16.57 -2.87
C ARG A 144 -3.56 -16.64 -3.79
N VAL A 145 -2.36 -16.67 -3.23
CA VAL A 145 -1.10 -16.84 -3.97
C VAL A 145 -1.13 -18.14 -4.78
N ARG A 146 -1.49 -19.27 -4.15
CA ARG A 146 -1.55 -20.58 -4.82
C ARG A 146 -2.60 -20.60 -5.93
N GLN A 147 -3.76 -20.00 -5.72
CA GLN A 147 -4.83 -19.92 -6.71
C GLN A 147 -4.42 -19.07 -7.91
N LEU A 148 -3.79 -17.90 -7.71
CA LEU A 148 -3.25 -17.09 -8.82
C LEU A 148 -2.18 -17.85 -9.61
N ALA A 149 -1.29 -18.56 -8.92
CA ALA A 149 -0.20 -19.29 -9.54
C ALA A 149 -0.68 -20.40 -10.49
N GLN A 150 -1.85 -21.01 -10.26
CA GLN A 150 -2.46 -22.00 -11.17
C GLN A 150 -2.71 -21.44 -12.58
N TYR A 151 -2.87 -20.12 -12.70
CA TYR A 151 -3.11 -19.42 -13.96
C TYR A 151 -1.88 -18.66 -14.47
N GLY A 152 -0.70 -18.90 -13.88
CA GLY A 152 0.53 -18.20 -14.22
C GLY A 152 0.58 -16.73 -13.75
N LEU A 153 -0.39 -16.31 -12.94
CA LEU A 153 -0.47 -14.98 -12.35
C LEU A 153 0.39 -14.90 -11.08
N ARG A 154 0.85 -13.70 -10.72
CA ARG A 154 1.66 -13.46 -9.52
C ARG A 154 0.93 -12.54 -8.55
N ALA A 155 1.12 -12.78 -7.26
CA ALA A 155 0.49 -12.01 -6.19
C ALA A 155 1.39 -10.88 -5.70
N ALA A 156 0.77 -9.75 -5.37
CA ALA A 156 1.29 -8.76 -4.43
C ALA A 156 0.51 -8.92 -3.12
N ILE A 157 1.17 -9.23 -2.01
CA ILE A 157 0.53 -9.58 -0.72
C ILE A 157 0.74 -8.49 0.33
N GLY A 158 -0.02 -8.55 1.42
CA GLY A 158 0.12 -7.68 2.58
C GLY A 158 -0.76 -6.44 2.43
N GLY A 159 -0.33 -5.49 1.60
CA GLY A 159 -1.13 -4.29 1.26
C GLY A 159 -1.66 -3.51 2.47
N PHE A 160 -1.05 -3.70 3.64
CA PHE A 160 -1.57 -3.31 4.96
C PHE A 160 -1.77 -1.81 5.08
N ALA A 161 -2.70 -1.42 5.95
CA ALA A 161 -2.91 -0.01 6.25
C ALA A 161 -1.64 0.66 6.80
N THR A 162 -1.51 1.97 6.57
CA THR A 162 -0.34 2.71 7.05
C THR A 162 -0.25 2.65 8.58
N GLY A 163 0.91 2.23 9.08
CA GLY A 163 1.19 2.12 10.52
C GLY A 163 0.94 0.75 11.12
N VAL A 164 0.36 -0.18 10.37
CA VAL A 164 0.11 -1.59 10.76
C VAL A 164 0.74 -2.53 9.73
N PRO A 165 0.93 -3.83 10.05
CA PRO A 165 0.69 -4.47 11.33
C PRO A 165 1.77 -4.14 12.38
N GLU A 166 1.44 -4.43 13.64
CA GLU A 166 2.42 -4.44 14.71
C GLU A 166 3.45 -5.56 14.50
N MET A 167 4.60 -5.48 15.20
CA MET A 167 5.73 -6.38 14.93
C MET A 167 5.39 -7.85 15.25
N ASP A 168 4.69 -8.08 16.35
CA ASP A 168 4.21 -9.39 16.79
C ASP A 168 3.13 -9.95 15.85
N GLU A 169 2.28 -9.08 15.31
CA GLU A 169 1.34 -9.43 14.25
C GLU A 169 2.07 -9.84 12.96
N PHE A 170 3.07 -9.08 12.50
CA PHE A 170 3.76 -9.39 11.25
C PHE A 170 4.48 -10.74 11.27
N VAL A 171 4.97 -11.17 12.44
CA VAL A 171 5.54 -12.53 12.59
C VAL A 171 4.52 -13.60 12.20
N LEU A 172 3.23 -13.41 12.50
CA LEU A 172 2.15 -14.32 12.10
C LEU A 172 1.88 -14.30 10.60
N PHE A 173 2.33 -13.25 9.89
CA PHE A 173 2.19 -13.08 8.44
C PHE A 173 3.38 -13.61 7.63
N VAL A 174 4.53 -13.87 8.26
CA VAL A 174 5.73 -14.43 7.59
C VAL A 174 5.42 -15.68 6.74
N PRO A 175 4.58 -16.63 7.16
CA PRO A 175 4.24 -17.78 6.31
C PRO A 175 3.58 -17.42 4.96
N ALA A 176 2.84 -16.30 4.90
CA ALA A 176 2.31 -15.79 3.64
C ALA A 176 3.41 -15.21 2.75
N VAL A 177 4.39 -14.52 3.35
CA VAL A 177 5.58 -14.04 2.63
C VAL A 177 6.39 -15.19 2.04
N GLU A 178 6.58 -16.28 2.80
CA GLU A 178 7.25 -17.49 2.32
C GLU A 178 6.52 -18.10 1.12
N THR A 179 5.20 -18.25 1.21
CA THR A 179 4.39 -18.76 0.09
C THR A 179 4.44 -17.83 -1.13
N ALA A 180 4.41 -16.50 -0.92
CA ALA A 180 4.59 -15.56 -2.01
C ALA A 180 5.97 -15.71 -2.68
N LEU A 181 7.05 -15.88 -1.91
CA LEU A 181 8.39 -16.10 -2.44
C LEU A 181 8.47 -17.37 -3.32
N GLU A 182 7.88 -18.48 -2.86
CA GLU A 182 7.80 -19.73 -3.63
C GLU A 182 7.14 -19.55 -5.00
N HIS A 183 6.14 -18.67 -5.08
CA HIS A 183 5.39 -18.36 -6.28
C HIS A 183 5.84 -17.07 -6.99
N ARG A 184 7.01 -16.53 -6.63
CA ARG A 184 7.61 -15.30 -7.19
C ARG A 184 6.73 -14.05 -7.05
N GLY A 185 5.91 -14.00 -6.01
CA GLY A 185 5.13 -12.84 -5.60
C GLY A 185 5.98 -11.77 -4.91
N ILE A 186 5.35 -10.68 -4.50
CA ILE A 186 5.96 -9.54 -3.82
C ILE A 186 5.17 -9.15 -2.58
N LEU A 187 5.82 -8.45 -1.65
CA LEU A 187 5.17 -7.74 -0.55
C LEU A 187 4.91 -6.29 -0.99
N THR A 188 3.70 -5.77 -0.74
CA THR A 188 3.36 -4.36 -0.92
C THR A 188 2.93 -3.73 0.39
N LEU A 189 3.22 -2.43 0.52
CA LEU A 189 3.07 -1.68 1.76
C LEU A 189 2.47 -0.30 1.47
N HIS A 190 1.74 0.23 2.43
CA HIS A 190 1.36 1.64 2.46
C HIS A 190 2.15 2.36 3.55
N GLU A 191 2.85 3.41 3.16
CA GLU A 191 3.66 4.23 4.06
C GLU A 191 3.46 5.69 3.69
N TYR A 192 2.82 6.45 4.56
CA TYR A 192 2.61 7.89 4.37
C TYR A 192 2.73 8.63 5.71
N GLY A 193 3.19 9.88 5.66
CA GLY A 193 3.30 10.76 6.83
C GLY A 193 2.82 12.17 6.50
N ALA A 194 2.30 12.88 7.50
CA ALA A 194 1.88 14.27 7.38
C ALA A 194 2.34 15.07 8.60
N PRO A 195 2.99 16.25 8.42
CA PRO A 195 2.94 17.07 7.21
C PRO A 195 4.01 16.73 6.15
N ASP A 196 4.95 15.84 6.45
CA ASP A 196 5.91 15.29 5.50
C ASP A 196 6.13 13.79 5.73
N MET A 197 6.81 13.11 4.79
CA MET A 197 7.06 11.67 4.85
C MET A 197 7.93 11.23 6.05
N THR A 198 8.64 12.17 6.68
CA THR A 198 9.48 11.93 7.86
C THR A 198 8.76 12.25 9.17
N PHE A 199 7.49 12.63 9.11
CA PHE A 199 6.66 12.80 10.30
C PHE A 199 6.68 11.52 11.14
N LEU A 200 6.95 11.66 12.45
CA LEU A 200 7.18 10.57 13.42
C LEU A 200 8.45 9.74 13.22
N TYR A 201 9.44 10.20 12.43
CA TYR A 201 10.78 9.64 12.53
C TYR A 201 11.34 9.81 13.95
N GLY A 202 12.01 8.77 14.46
CA GLY A 202 12.49 8.75 15.84
C GLY A 202 11.45 8.30 16.85
N SER A 203 10.15 8.28 16.51
CA SER A 203 9.12 7.72 17.39
C SER A 203 9.26 6.20 17.46
N PRO A 204 9.27 5.60 18.67
CA PRO A 204 9.36 4.15 18.81
C PRO A 204 8.03 3.46 18.46
N LEU A 205 8.12 2.19 18.11
CA LEU A 205 6.97 1.29 18.14
C LEU A 205 6.67 0.87 19.59
N PRO A 206 5.43 0.50 19.95
CA PRO A 206 5.12 -0.01 21.28
C PRO A 206 6.05 -1.16 21.68
N GLY A 207 6.84 -0.96 22.74
CA GLY A 207 7.80 -1.96 23.24
C GLY A 207 9.16 -2.01 22.52
N TYR A 208 9.44 -1.11 21.57
CA TYR A 208 10.71 -1.08 20.82
C TYR A 208 11.52 0.20 21.06
N PRO A 209 12.85 0.18 20.86
CA PRO A 209 13.66 1.39 20.97
C PRO A 209 13.37 2.38 19.82
N PRO A 210 13.61 3.68 20.04
CA PRO A 210 13.52 4.70 19.00
C PRO A 210 14.71 4.61 18.02
N TYR A 211 14.47 4.95 16.75
CA TYR A 211 15.51 5.02 15.72
C TYR A 211 15.34 6.28 14.86
N ALA A 212 16.41 7.02 14.62
CA ALA A 212 16.34 8.31 13.92
C ALA A 212 15.99 8.22 12.41
N ASN A 213 16.11 7.04 11.79
CA ASN A 213 16.02 6.87 10.33
C ASN A 213 14.76 6.15 9.85
N ARG A 214 13.71 6.13 10.68
CA ARG A 214 12.45 5.41 10.50
C ARG A 214 11.42 5.89 11.52
N GLY A 215 10.14 5.67 11.25
CA GLY A 215 9.06 6.05 12.15
C GLY A 215 7.95 5.01 12.21
N ALA A 216 6.95 5.29 13.05
CA ALA A 216 5.79 4.43 13.23
C ALA A 216 4.90 4.31 11.99
N LEU A 217 4.95 5.30 11.07
CA LEU A 217 4.12 5.35 9.85
C LEU A 217 4.89 5.09 8.54
N THR A 218 6.19 5.36 8.52
CA THR A 218 7.03 5.28 7.32
C THR A 218 8.38 4.64 7.64
N PHE A 219 8.86 3.77 6.75
CA PHE A 219 9.99 2.86 6.96
C PHE A 219 9.88 1.97 8.21
N ARG A 220 8.64 1.64 8.61
CA ARG A 220 8.35 0.77 9.75
C ARG A 220 8.96 -0.62 9.56
N TYR A 221 9.01 -1.10 8.32
CA TYR A 221 9.54 -2.42 8.02
C TYR A 221 11.05 -2.56 8.14
N ARG A 222 11.78 -1.47 8.42
CA ARG A 222 13.22 -1.56 8.72
C ARG A 222 13.49 -2.16 10.11
N TRP A 223 12.48 -2.24 10.99
CA TRP A 223 12.60 -2.91 12.29
C TRP A 223 12.74 -4.44 12.17
N TYR A 224 12.27 -5.03 11.07
CA TYR A 224 12.42 -6.46 10.76
C TYR A 224 13.82 -6.79 10.24
#